data_AF-A0A2B7ZX17-F1
#
_entry.id   AF-A0A2B7ZX17-F1
#
_cell.length_a   1.000
_cell.length_b   1.000
_cell.length_c   1.000
_cell.angle_alpha   90.00
_cell.angle_beta   90.00
_cell.angle_gamma   90.00
#
_symmetry.space_group_name_H-M   'P 1'
#
loop_
_entity.id
_entity.type
_entity.pdbx_description
1 polymer ?
#
loop_
_entity_poly.entity_id
_entity_poly.type
_entity_poly.pdbx_seq_one_letter_code
_entity_poly.pdbx_strand_id
1 'polypeptide(L)'
;QGFNASNSNFSVDGVKENDMNTGSFLVDGRAGIGSWKDPSVKLIAFFGRANYAFKDRYILTASIRREGSSKFAESNRWGSFPGLSAAWRISEE
;
A
#
# COMPACT_ATOMS: atom_id res chain seq x y z
N GLN A 1 2.37 -11.71 -0.89
CA GLN A 1 3.37 -12.78 -0.67
C GLN A 1 2.77 -14.11 -1.11
N GLY A 2 3.52 -14.91 -1.84
CA GLY A 2 3.05 -16.15 -2.44
C GLY A 2 4.19 -17.06 -2.89
N PHE A 3 3.83 -18.27 -3.27
CA PHE A 3 4.74 -19.29 -3.75
C PHE A 3 4.05 -20.04 -4.89
N ASN A 4 4.82 -20.41 -5.90
CA ASN A 4 4.38 -21.31 -6.95
C ASN A 4 5.44 -22.38 -7.20
N ALA A 5 4.97 -23.55 -7.61
CA ALA A 5 5.82 -24.58 -8.15
C ALA A 5 5.14 -25.17 -9.39
N SER A 6 5.94 -25.60 -10.37
CA SER A 6 5.47 -26.24 -11.59
C SER A 6 6.33 -27.45 -11.92
N ASN A 7 5.67 -28.54 -12.33
CA ASN A 7 6.31 -29.73 -12.87
C ASN A 7 5.44 -30.29 -14.00
N SER A 8 6.07 -30.93 -14.99
CA SER A 8 5.43 -31.37 -16.23
C SER A 8 5.96 -32.74 -16.68
N ASN A 9 5.24 -33.36 -17.61
CA ASN A 9 5.55 -34.67 -18.20
C ASN A 9 5.58 -35.81 -17.16
N PHE A 10 4.40 -36.10 -16.62
CA PHE A 10 4.12 -37.21 -15.71
C PHE A 10 3.99 -38.51 -16.52
N SER A 11 4.92 -39.45 -16.33
CA SER A 11 5.05 -40.64 -17.17
C SER A 11 4.12 -41.81 -16.76
N VAL A 12 3.40 -41.69 -15.64
CA VAL A 12 2.56 -42.76 -15.08
C VAL A 12 1.12 -42.30 -14.93
N ASP A 13 0.17 -43.14 -15.31
CA ASP A 13 -1.28 -42.85 -15.36
C ASP A 13 -1.98 -42.95 -13.97
N GLY A 14 -1.20 -43.21 -12.91
CA GLY A 14 -1.72 -43.46 -11.55
C GLY A 14 -1.41 -42.39 -10.50
N VAL A 15 -0.66 -41.34 -10.87
CA VAL A 15 -0.33 -40.25 -9.95
C VAL A 15 -1.36 -39.14 -10.06
N LYS A 16 -1.81 -38.60 -8.93
CA LYS A 16 -2.68 -37.42 -8.93
C LYS A 16 -1.88 -36.23 -9.43
N GLU A 17 -2.53 -35.31 -10.16
CA GLU A 17 -1.93 -34.08 -10.71
C GLU A 17 -1.20 -33.21 -9.67
N ASN A 18 -1.47 -33.43 -8.38
CA ASN A 18 -0.83 -32.74 -7.26
C ASN A 18 0.51 -33.35 -6.82
N ASP A 19 0.92 -34.52 -7.35
CA ASP A 19 2.18 -35.17 -7.01
C ASP A 19 3.34 -34.59 -7.82
N MET A 20 3.91 -33.51 -7.29
CA MET A 20 5.00 -32.78 -7.92
C MET A 20 6.33 -33.54 -7.99
N ASN A 21 6.45 -34.73 -7.41
CA ASN A 21 7.70 -35.50 -7.38
C ASN A 21 7.87 -36.43 -8.59
N THR A 22 6.80 -36.66 -9.36
CA THR A 22 6.75 -37.72 -10.38
C THR A 22 6.83 -37.21 -11.82
N GLY A 23 6.83 -35.89 -12.02
CA GLY A 23 7.06 -35.27 -13.33
C GLY A 23 8.55 -35.28 -13.69
N SER A 24 8.86 -35.75 -14.90
CA SER A 24 10.24 -35.87 -15.41
C SER A 24 10.98 -34.53 -15.54
N PHE A 25 10.26 -33.42 -15.64
CA PHE A 25 10.88 -32.08 -15.68
C PHE A 25 11.66 -31.74 -14.41
N LEU A 26 11.32 -32.37 -13.27
CA LEU A 26 12.10 -32.21 -12.03
C LEU A 26 13.50 -32.80 -12.15
N VAL A 27 13.63 -34.00 -12.74
CA VAL A 27 14.91 -34.70 -12.94
C VAL A 27 15.74 -34.00 -14.03
N ASP A 28 15.07 -33.48 -15.06
CA ASP A 28 15.72 -32.76 -16.16
C ASP A 28 16.13 -31.31 -15.81
N GLY A 29 15.88 -30.86 -14.58
CA GLY A 29 16.17 -29.48 -14.14
C GLY A 29 15.29 -28.42 -14.80
N ARG A 30 14.17 -28.80 -15.38
CA ARG A 30 13.19 -27.94 -16.07
C ARG A 30 11.99 -27.55 -15.19
N ALA A 31 11.85 -28.16 -14.02
CA ALA A 31 10.81 -27.80 -13.05
C ALA A 31 11.08 -26.41 -12.45
N GLY A 32 10.01 -25.65 -12.25
CA GLY A 32 10.07 -24.30 -11.72
C GLY A 32 9.67 -24.26 -10.24
N ILE A 33 10.48 -23.60 -9.42
CA ILE A 33 10.11 -23.23 -8.05
C ILE A 33 10.34 -21.73 -7.86
N GLY A 34 9.30 -21.02 -7.45
CA GLY A 34 9.31 -19.56 -7.33
C GLY A 34 8.60 -19.11 -6.06
N SER A 35 9.13 -18.07 -5.44
CA SER A 35 8.42 -17.36 -4.37
C SER A 35 8.56 -15.86 -4.58
N TRP A 36 7.56 -15.12 -4.16
CA TRP A 36 7.59 -13.67 -4.18
C TRP A 36 6.98 -13.10 -2.90
N LYS A 37 7.49 -11.95 -2.49
CA LYS A 37 6.94 -11.17 -1.41
C LYS A 37 6.77 -9.74 -1.89
N ASP A 38 5.51 -9.31 -2.02
CA ASP A 38 5.22 -7.90 -2.21
C ASP A 38 5.72 -7.14 -0.98
N PRO A 39 6.49 -6.06 -1.15
CA PRO A 39 6.85 -5.21 -0.03
C PRO A 39 5.55 -4.70 0.59
N SER A 40 5.31 -5.06 1.86
CA SER A 40 4.15 -4.57 2.60
C SER A 40 4.28 -3.06 2.75
N VAL A 41 3.50 -2.33 1.96
CA VAL A 41 3.49 -0.87 1.98
C VAL A 41 2.72 -0.42 3.22
N LYS A 42 3.43 0.20 4.16
CA LYS A 42 2.84 0.81 5.35
C LYS A 42 2.62 2.29 5.04
N LEU A 43 1.37 2.72 5.12
CA LEU A 43 0.97 4.13 5.06
C LEU A 43 0.53 4.57 6.46
N ILE A 44 1.06 5.69 6.93
CA ILE A 44 0.65 6.33 8.18
C ILE A 44 0.33 7.79 7.90
N ALA A 45 -0.72 8.33 8.50
CA ALA A 45 -1.06 9.74 8.35
C ALA A 45 -1.54 10.33 9.68
N PHE A 46 -1.13 11.57 9.95
CA PHE A 46 -1.59 12.39 11.05
C PHE A 46 -2.31 13.61 10.50
N PHE A 47 -3.44 13.96 11.10
CA PHE A 47 -4.26 15.09 10.66
C PHE A 47 -4.63 15.96 11.87
N GLY A 48 -4.50 17.28 11.70
CA GLY A 48 -4.93 18.29 12.67
C GLY A 48 -5.63 19.44 11.98
N ARG A 49 -6.66 19.99 12.63
CA ARG A 49 -7.42 21.15 12.15
C ARG A 49 -7.85 22.04 13.31
N ALA A 50 -7.66 23.34 13.15
CA ALA A 50 -8.15 24.38 14.05
C ALA A 50 -9.13 25.28 13.30
N ASN A 51 -10.23 25.65 13.96
CA ASN A 51 -11.21 26.60 13.44
C ASN A 51 -11.37 27.71 14.46
N TYR A 52 -11.40 28.95 13.99
CA TYR A 52 -11.59 30.14 14.81
C TYR A 52 -12.64 31.02 14.15
N ALA A 53 -13.70 31.35 14.89
CA ALA A 53 -14.74 32.26 14.44
C ALA A 53 -14.72 33.50 15.34
N PHE A 54 -14.45 34.66 14.75
CA PHE A 54 -14.53 35.94 15.45
C PHE A 54 -15.87 36.60 15.15
N LYS A 55 -16.64 36.84 16.21
CA LYS A 55 -17.98 37.44 16.17
C LYS A 55 -18.91 36.77 15.15
N ASP A 56 -18.72 35.48 14.87
CA ASP A 56 -19.42 34.71 13.82
C ASP A 56 -19.31 35.25 12.38
N ARG A 57 -18.65 36.39 12.16
CA ARG A 57 -18.49 37.05 10.87
C ARG A 57 -17.20 36.67 10.16
N TYR A 58 -16.11 36.51 10.91
CA TYR A 58 -14.79 36.18 10.35
C TYR A 58 -14.40 34.79 10.79
N ILE A 59 -14.33 33.87 9.83
CA ILE A 59 -14.03 32.47 10.09
C ILE A 59 -12.65 32.19 9.50
N LEU A 60 -11.75 31.68 10.32
CA LEU A 60 -10.43 31.21 9.92
C LEU A 60 -10.33 29.72 10.21
N THR A 61 -9.80 28.97 9.25
CA THR A 61 -9.55 27.54 9.39
C THR A 61 -8.12 27.25 8.98
N ALA A 62 -7.38 26.58 9.85
CA ALA A 62 -6.05 26.08 9.56
C ALA A 62 -6.06 24.55 9.68
N SER A 63 -5.39 23.86 8.77
CA SER A 63 -5.21 22.41 8.81
C SER A 63 -3.79 22.03 8.48
N ILE A 64 -3.36 20.90 9.01
CA ILE A 64 -2.09 20.27 8.68
C ILE A 64 -2.26 18.77 8.60
N ARG A 65 -1.72 18.18 7.54
CA ARG A 65 -1.69 16.74 7.34
C ARG A 65 -0.26 16.30 7.12
N ARG A 66 0.18 15.28 7.85
CA ARG A 66 1.51 14.69 7.70
C ARG A 66 1.37 13.22 7.38
N GLU A 67 1.80 12.84 6.18
CA GLU A 67 1.71 11.46 5.70
C GLU A 67 3.08 10.84 5.59
N GLY A 68 3.16 9.54 5.84
CA GLY A 68 4.35 8.76 5.62
C GLY A 68 4.05 7.45 4.88
N SER A 69 4.88 7.11 3.90
CA SER A 69 4.74 5.87 3.13
C SER A 69 6.07 5.12 3.09
N SER A 70 6.03 3.83 3.38
CA SER A 70 7.20 2.95 3.28
C SER A 70 7.63 2.65 1.83
N LYS A 71 6.91 3.17 0.81
CA LYS A 71 7.36 3.15 -0.59
C LYS A 71 8.50 4.13 -0.86
N PHE A 72 8.65 5.17 -0.05
CA PHE A 72 9.68 6.19 -0.24
C PHE A 72 10.96 5.86 0.55
N ALA A 73 12.11 6.31 0.03
CA ALA A 73 13.41 6.16 0.69
C ALA A 73 13.39 6.79 2.08
N GLU A 74 14.18 6.23 3.01
CA GLU A 74 14.15 6.57 4.45
C GLU A 74 14.26 8.07 4.75
N SER A 75 14.99 8.82 3.93
CA SER A 75 15.16 10.27 4.05
C SER A 75 13.94 11.11 3.64
N ASN A 76 13.02 10.56 2.83
CA ASN A 76 11.84 11.28 2.33
C ASN A 76 10.53 10.50 2.56
N ARG A 77 10.50 9.68 3.61
CA ARG A 77 9.31 8.89 3.97
C ARG A 77 8.11 9.73 4.34
N TRP A 78 8.29 11.01 4.68
CA TRP A 78 7.26 11.89 5.25
C TRP A 78 7.02 13.14 4.41
N GLY A 79 5.77 13.36 4.00
CA GLY A 79 5.30 14.59 3.37
C GLY A 79 4.39 15.39 4.32
N SER A 80 4.45 16.72 4.25
CA SER A 80 3.58 17.62 5.01
C SER A 80 2.74 18.48 4.08
N PHE A 81 1.45 18.55 4.35
CA PHE A 81 0.43 19.21 3.54
C PHE A 81 -0.36 20.19 4.43
N PRO A 82 0.07 21.46 4.52
CA PRO A 82 -0.66 22.49 5.23
C PRO A 82 -1.85 23.01 4.39
N GLY A 83 -2.89 23.49 5.06
CA GLY A 83 -4.05 24.14 4.46
C GLY A 83 -4.50 25.34 5.29
N LEU A 84 -4.90 26.42 4.62
CA LEU A 84 -5.42 27.63 5.26
C LEU A 84 -6.65 28.12 4.51
N SER A 85 -7.67 28.55 5.24
CA SER A 85 -8.93 29.05 4.72
C SER A 85 -9.42 30.23 5.57
N ALA A 86 -10.02 31.22 4.90
CA ALA A 86 -10.70 32.34 5.52
C ALA A 86 -12.09 32.51 4.87
N ALA A 87 -13.08 32.91 5.66
CA ALA A 87 -14.41 33.25 5.19
C ALA A 87 -14.94 34.47 5.95
N TRP A 88 -15.72 35.30 5.25
CA TRP A 88 -16.35 36.48 5.80
C TRP A 88 -17.85 36.49 5.44
N ARG A 89 -18.70 36.61 6.46
CA ARG A 89 -20.15 36.79 6.29
C ARG A 89 -20.48 38.27 6.13
N ILE A 90 -20.94 38.65 4.94
CA ILE A 90 -21.37 40.02 4.61
C ILE A 90 -22.81 40.30 5.12
N SER A 91 -23.62 39.26 5.34
CA SER A 91 -25.02 39.39 5.77
C SER A 91 -25.22 39.85 7.23
N GLU A 92 -24.16 39.86 8.04
CA GLU A 92 -24.17 40.30 9.45
C GLU A 92 -23.47 41.67 9.62
N GLU A 93 -23.40 42.47 8.55
CA GLU A 93 -22.99 43.86 8.61
C GLU A 93 -24.08 44.78 9.17
#